data_AF-A0A8C5X8L3-F1
#
_entry.id   AF-A0A8C5X8L3-F1
#
_cell.length_a   1.000
_cell.length_b   1.000
_cell.length_c   1.000
_cell.angle_alpha   90.00
_cell.angle_beta   90.00
_cell.angle_gamma   90.00
#
_symmetry.space_group_name_H-M   'P 1'
#
loop_
_entity.id
_entity.type
_entity.pdbx_description
1 polymer ?
#
loop_
_entity_poly.entity_id
_entity_poly.type
_entity_poly.pdbx_seq_one_letter_code
_entity_poly.pdbx_strand_id
1 'polypeptide(L)'
;DVYFKWKGPDDSHFVWKKNGQKMKTCIMEQSHILLDGKVHVLSWVKDSVAENTQYRCSFISKAGNMTSEVLITVEDKDTAGQDTWTKEFDNWRSAISEHDKMMQNWRKKWETCNKRNSL
;
A
#
# COMPACT_ATOMS: atom_id res chain seq x y z
N ASP A 1 4.25 5.62 0.46
CA ASP A 1 3.48 6.36 1.49
C ASP A 1 3.44 5.55 2.77
N VAL A 2 3.58 6.19 3.94
CA VAL A 2 3.54 5.55 5.26
C VAL A 2 2.37 6.14 6.05
N TYR A 3 1.49 5.30 6.59
CA TYR A 3 0.24 5.72 7.24
C TYR A 3 0.22 5.34 8.73
N PHE A 4 -0.30 6.23 9.58
CA PHE A 4 -0.61 5.96 10.98
C PHE A 4 -2.00 6.47 11.35
N LYS A 5 -2.73 5.65 12.10
CA LYS A 5 -4.09 5.93 12.58
C LYS A 5 -4.13 5.93 14.10
N TRP A 6 -4.87 6.88 14.67
CA TRP A 6 -5.08 6.98 16.10
C TRP A 6 -6.51 7.40 16.47
N LYS A 7 -6.94 7.03 17.69
CA LYS A 7 -8.17 7.48 18.34
C LYS A 7 -7.82 8.10 19.70
N GLY A 8 -8.01 9.39 19.88
CA GLY A 8 -7.53 10.10 21.07
C GLY A 8 -8.29 11.38 21.41
N PRO A 9 -7.82 12.13 22.43
CA PRO A 9 -8.35 13.44 22.77
C PRO A 9 -8.03 14.48 21.68
N ASP A 10 -8.80 15.57 21.65
CA ASP A 10 -8.75 16.61 20.60
C ASP A 10 -7.53 17.53 20.67
N ASP A 11 -6.87 17.60 21.83
CA ASP A 11 -5.68 18.41 22.10
C ASP A 11 -4.37 17.82 21.55
N SER A 12 -4.49 16.89 20.60
CA SER A 12 -3.39 16.06 20.17
C SER A 12 -2.83 16.43 18.80
N HIS A 13 -1.55 16.16 18.57
CA HIS A 13 -0.89 16.38 17.27
C HIS A 13 0.16 15.32 16.95
N PHE A 14 0.50 15.18 15.67
CA PHE A 14 1.54 14.27 15.22
C PHE A 14 2.90 14.96 15.07
N VAL A 15 3.95 14.21 15.35
CA VAL A 15 5.33 14.56 15.06
C VAL A 15 5.99 13.41 14.31
N TRP A 16 6.39 13.71 13.07
CA TRP A 16 7.11 12.77 12.23
C TRP A 16 8.61 12.98 12.28
N LYS A 17 9.36 11.89 12.31
CA LYS A 17 10.81 11.86 12.14
C LYS A 17 11.20 10.85 11.08
N LYS A 18 12.16 11.22 10.24
CA LYS A 18 12.87 10.34 9.31
C LYS A 18 14.31 10.21 9.79
N ASN A 19 14.78 9.00 10.06
CA ASN A 19 16.14 8.72 10.57
C ASN A 19 16.50 9.62 11.78
N GLY A 20 15.55 9.75 12.72
CA GLY A 20 15.71 10.59 13.92
C GLY A 20 15.51 12.11 13.70
N GLN A 21 15.51 12.60 12.46
CA GLN A 21 15.33 14.02 12.14
C GLN A 21 13.86 14.38 11.92
N LYS A 22 13.39 15.48 12.54
CA LYS A 22 12.00 15.94 12.41
C LYS A 22 11.69 16.30 10.95
N MET A 23 10.64 15.69 10.41
CA MET A 23 10.11 16.02 9.09
C MET A 23 9.31 17.33 9.17
N LYS A 24 9.48 18.21 8.18
CA LYS A 24 8.78 19.51 8.11
C LYS A 24 7.87 19.63 6.89
N THR A 25 7.97 18.71 5.94
CA THR A 25 7.28 18.76 4.65
C THR A 25 6.67 17.40 4.34
N CYS A 26 5.66 17.38 3.46
CA CYS A 26 5.00 16.17 2.96
C CYS A 26 4.27 15.34 4.03
N ILE A 27 3.90 15.97 5.15
CA ILE A 27 3.03 15.39 6.17
C ILE A 27 1.59 15.78 5.83
N MET A 28 0.71 14.81 5.77
CA MET A 28 -0.72 15.00 5.54
C MET A 28 -1.49 14.45 6.74
N GLU A 29 -2.54 15.15 7.14
CA GLU A 29 -3.37 14.78 8.28
C GLU A 29 -4.85 14.91 7.94
N GLN A 30 -5.65 13.98 8.45
CA GLN A 30 -7.09 14.02 8.38
C GLN A 30 -7.67 13.67 9.75
N SER A 31 -8.49 14.55 10.30
CA SER A 31 -9.16 14.36 11.59
C SER A 31 -10.68 14.28 11.43
N HIS A 32 -11.32 13.44 12.23
CA HIS A 32 -12.78 13.34 12.31
C HIS A 32 -13.21 13.19 13.77
N ILE A 33 -14.09 14.07 14.23
CA ILE A 33 -14.67 14.02 15.57
C ILE A 33 -15.79 12.98 15.57
N LEU A 34 -15.77 12.08 16.54
CA LEU A 34 -16.75 11.03 16.74
C LEU A 34 -17.88 11.52 17.66
N LEU A 35 -19.00 10.80 17.65
CA LEU A 35 -20.17 11.11 18.47
C LEU A 35 -19.87 11.09 19.99
N ASP A 36 -18.86 10.35 20.42
CA ASP A 36 -18.40 10.27 21.82
C ASP A 36 -17.42 11.40 22.20
N GLY A 37 -17.24 12.40 21.33
CA GLY A 37 -16.31 13.52 21.52
C GLY A 37 -14.84 13.17 21.32
N LYS A 38 -14.51 11.90 21.03
CA LYS A 38 -13.13 11.50 20.70
C LYS A 38 -12.81 11.84 19.25
N VAL A 39 -11.53 11.97 18.94
CA VAL A 39 -11.08 12.27 17.58
C VAL A 39 -10.37 11.07 16.98
N HIS A 40 -10.79 10.69 15.77
CA HIS A 40 -9.99 9.84 14.88
C HIS A 40 -9.08 10.72 14.05
N VAL A 41 -7.77 10.47 14.12
CA VAL A 41 -6.81 11.19 13.30
C VAL A 41 -5.96 10.19 12.52
N LEU A 42 -5.85 10.44 11.22
CA LEU A 42 -5.00 9.74 10.29
C LEU A 42 -3.88 10.70 9.88
N SER A 43 -2.63 10.26 9.96
CA SER A 43 -1.47 11.02 9.50
C SER A 43 -0.62 10.15 8.58
N TRP A 44 -0.11 10.73 7.49
CA TRP A 44 0.74 10.01 6.55
C TRP A 44 1.78 10.90 5.91
N VAL A 45 2.86 10.26 5.45
CA VAL A 45 3.95 10.92 4.74
C VAL A 45 4.10 10.35 3.34
N LYS A 46 4.26 11.26 2.37
CA LYS A 46 4.66 10.94 1.01
C LYS A 46 6.11 11.36 0.81
N ASP A 47 6.99 10.39 0.63
CA ASP A 47 8.44 10.62 0.66
C ASP A 47 9.15 9.67 -0.31
N SER A 48 10.28 10.11 -0.86
CA SER A 48 11.22 9.25 -1.57
C SER A 48 12.01 8.44 -0.54
N VAL A 49 11.79 7.13 -0.54
CA VAL A 49 12.40 6.21 0.42
C VAL A 49 13.75 5.76 -0.11
N ALA A 50 14.80 5.92 0.70
CA ALA A 50 16.09 5.30 0.48
C ALA A 50 16.14 3.95 1.24
N GLU A 51 17.08 3.09 0.89
CA GLU A 51 17.30 1.85 1.63
C GLU A 51 17.52 2.11 3.12
N ASN A 52 16.95 1.27 3.99
CA ASN A 52 17.09 1.35 5.45
C ASN A 52 16.60 2.68 6.05
N THR A 53 15.51 3.23 5.52
CA THR A 53 14.90 4.45 6.06
C THR A 53 13.98 4.12 7.24
N GLN A 54 14.24 4.73 8.40
CA GLN A 54 13.37 4.65 9.56
C GLN A 54 12.41 5.85 9.62
N TYR A 55 11.13 5.56 9.81
CA TYR A 55 10.12 6.56 10.13
C TYR A 55 9.61 6.35 11.55
N ARG A 56 9.50 7.45 12.29
CA ARG A 56 8.90 7.46 13.62
C ARG A 56 7.78 8.49 13.66
N CYS A 57 6.61 8.02 14.05
CA CYS A 57 5.43 8.82 14.25
C CYS A 57 5.11 8.88 15.74
N SER A 58 5.14 10.08 16.32
CA SER A 58 4.76 10.33 17.70
C SER A 58 3.45 11.09 17.73
N PHE A 59 2.50 10.62 18.53
CA PHE A 59 1.25 11.29 18.85
C PHE A 59 1.37 11.90 20.25
N ILE A 60 1.16 13.20 20.38
CA ILE A 60 1.39 13.95 21.62
C ILE A 60 0.10 14.64 22.03
N SER A 61 -0.29 14.48 23.29
CA SER A 61 -1.47 15.10 23.94
C SER A 61 -1.10 15.55 25.36
N LYS A 62 -1.95 16.31 26.05
CA LYS A 62 -1.72 16.63 27.48
C LYS A 62 -1.74 15.39 28.38
N ALA A 63 -2.47 14.35 27.98
CA ALA A 63 -2.56 13.10 28.73
C ALA A 63 -1.29 12.23 28.59
N GLY A 64 -0.38 12.58 27.67
CA GLY A 64 0.86 11.85 27.41
C GLY A 64 1.15 11.72 25.92
N ASN A 65 2.18 10.94 25.60
CA ASN A 65 2.58 10.65 24.23
C ASN A 65 2.57 9.15 23.94
N MET A 66 2.29 8.81 22.68
CA MET A 66 2.49 7.46 22.17
C MET A 66 3.34 7.54 20.92
N THR A 67 4.25 6.59 20.73
CA THR A 67 5.16 6.59 19.59
C THR A 67 5.11 5.24 18.91
N SER A 68 5.12 5.26 17.57
CA SER A 68 5.27 4.09 16.72
C SER A 68 6.41 4.33 15.74
N GLU A 69 7.18 3.28 15.49
CA GLU A 69 8.39 3.34 14.66
C GLU A 69 8.34 2.20 13.65
N VAL A 70 8.71 2.50 12.41
CA VAL A 70 8.76 1.55 11.30
C VAL A 70 10.08 1.73 10.56
N LEU A 71 10.75 0.62 10.28
CA LEU A 71 11.95 0.58 9.43
C LEU A 71 11.53 0.07 8.05
N ILE A 72 11.82 0.86 7.01
CA ILE A 72 11.66 0.43 5.62
C ILE A 72 13.01 -0.05 5.11
N THR A 73 13.12 -1.36 4.97
CA THR A 73 14.19 -2.01 4.23
C THR A 73 13.74 -2.19 2.79
N VAL A 74 14.52 -1.68 1.84
CA VAL A 74 14.35 -2.06 0.44
C VAL A 74 15.17 -3.32 0.29
N GLU A 75 14.53 -4.47 0.04
CA GLU A 75 15.27 -5.69 -0.24
C GLU A 75 16.15 -5.45 -1.46
N ASP A 76 17.43 -5.74 -1.31
CA ASP A 76 18.40 -5.59 -2.37
C ASP A 76 17.99 -6.50 -3.54
N LYS A 77 18.09 -5.99 -4.77
CA LYS A 77 17.66 -6.71 -5.97
C LYS A 77 18.40 -8.04 -6.17
N ASP A 78 19.52 -8.23 -5.49
CA ASP A 78 20.43 -9.35 -5.69
C ASP A 78 20.27 -10.50 -4.68
N THR A 79 19.27 -10.47 -3.79
CA THR A 79 19.03 -11.58 -2.86
C THR A 79 17.76 -12.35 -3.21
N ALA A 80 17.91 -13.62 -3.64
CA ALA A 80 16.98 -14.78 -3.69
C ALA A 80 15.46 -14.61 -3.99
N GLY A 81 14.82 -13.54 -3.52
CA GLY A 81 13.42 -13.19 -3.77
C GLY A 81 13.15 -12.70 -5.19
N GLN A 82 14.12 -12.13 -5.90
CA GLN A 82 13.90 -11.68 -7.28
C GLN A 82 13.69 -12.85 -8.25
N ASP A 83 14.49 -13.91 -8.15
CA ASP A 83 14.31 -15.14 -8.94
C ASP A 83 12.95 -15.80 -8.65
N THR A 84 12.53 -15.81 -7.38
CA THR A 84 11.23 -16.34 -6.96
C THR A 84 10.08 -15.51 -7.53
N TRP A 85 10.15 -14.18 -7.41
CA TRP A 85 9.16 -13.25 -7.93
C TRP A 85 9.08 -13.28 -9.47
N THR A 86 10.22 -13.31 -10.16
CA THR A 86 10.27 -13.41 -11.63
C THR A 86 9.59 -14.70 -12.09
N LYS A 87 9.86 -15.83 -11.42
CA LYS A 87 9.21 -17.10 -11.72
C LYS A 87 7.70 -17.09 -11.47
N GLU A 88 7.26 -16.54 -10.33
CA GLU A 88 5.82 -16.40 -10.03
C GLU A 88 5.12 -15.51 -11.05
N PHE A 89 5.74 -14.39 -11.41
CA PHE A 89 5.20 -13.46 -12.39
C PHE A 89 5.12 -14.08 -13.79
N ASP A 90 6.14 -14.83 -14.22
CA ASP A 90 6.12 -15.53 -15.52
C ASP A 90 5.06 -16.64 -15.56
N ASN A 91 4.83 -17.34 -14.44
CA ASN A 91 3.73 -18.30 -14.32
C ASN A 91 2.37 -17.61 -14.47
N TRP A 92 2.15 -16.49 -13.78
CA TRP A 92 0.92 -15.70 -13.89
C TRP A 92 0.69 -15.19 -15.31
N ARG A 93 1.74 -14.66 -15.95
CA ARG A 93 1.69 -14.18 -17.34
C ARG A 93 1.35 -15.31 -18.31
N SER A 94 1.90 -16.50 -18.10
CA SER A 94 1.63 -17.68 -18.91
C SER A 94 0.18 -18.14 -18.75
N ALA A 95 -0.33 -18.23 -17.52
CA ALA A 95 -1.71 -18.59 -17.24
C ALA A 95 -2.72 -17.64 -17.89
N ILE A 96 -2.45 -16.32 -17.84
CA ILE A 96 -3.29 -15.31 -18.52
C ILE A 96 -3.27 -15.50 -20.03
N SER A 97 -2.09 -15.75 -20.60
CA SER A 97 -1.93 -15.97 -22.05
C SER A 97 -2.64 -17.23 -22.54
N GLU A 98 -2.62 -18.30 -21.74
CA GLU A 98 -3.37 -19.53 -22.01
C GLU A 98 -4.87 -19.32 -21.92
N HIS A 99 -5.33 -18.58 -20.89
CA HIS A 99 -6.73 -18.23 -20.75
C HIS A 99 -7.23 -17.42 -21.96
N ASP A 100 -6.47 -16.42 -22.42
CA ASP A 100 -6.83 -15.65 -23.63
C ASP A 100 -6.93 -16.55 -24.86
N LYS A 101 -5.93 -17.41 -25.10
CA LYS A 101 -5.99 -18.39 -26.21
C LYS A 101 -7.22 -19.28 -26.14
N MET A 102 -7.58 -19.75 -24.93
CA MET A 102 -8.80 -20.52 -24.72
C MET A 102 -10.03 -19.68 -25.13
N MET A 103 -10.16 -18.46 -24.63
CA MET A 103 -11.29 -17.58 -24.94
C MET A 103 -11.41 -17.28 -26.43
N GLN A 104 -10.30 -17.06 -27.14
CA GLN A 104 -10.30 -16.89 -28.59
C GLN A 104 -10.78 -18.14 -29.34
N ASN A 105 -10.35 -19.33 -28.90
CA ASN A 105 -10.79 -20.59 -29.49
C ASN A 105 -12.28 -20.85 -29.23
N TRP A 106 -12.78 -20.54 -28.03
CA TRP A 106 -14.19 -20.61 -27.71
C TRP A 106 -15.02 -19.67 -28.59
N ARG A 107 -14.58 -18.42 -28.76
CA ARG A 107 -15.22 -17.45 -29.67
C ARG A 107 -15.32 -18.00 -31.09
N LYS A 108 -14.21 -18.50 -31.64
CA LYS A 108 -14.20 -19.08 -33.01
C LYS A 108 -15.18 -20.26 -33.15
N LYS A 109 -15.21 -21.18 -32.17
CA LYS A 109 -16.15 -22.31 -32.17
C LYS A 109 -17.60 -21.83 -32.10
N TRP A 110 -17.88 -20.84 -31.26
CA TRP A 110 -19.21 -20.24 -31.12
C TRP A 110 -19.70 -19.59 -32.42
N GLU A 111 -18.85 -18.77 -33.05
CA GLU A 111 -19.16 -18.13 -34.33
C GLU A 111 -19.37 -19.14 -35.46
N THR A 112 -18.61 -20.24 -35.46
CA THR A 112 -18.75 -21.31 -36.45
C THR A 112 -20.06 -22.10 -36.27
N CYS A 113 -20.48 -22.35 -35.02
CA CYS A 113 -21.76 -22.99 -34.71
C CYS A 113 -22.94 -22.11 -35.13
N ASN A 114 -22.89 -20.81 -34.84
CA ASN A 114 -23.93 -19.86 -35.24
C ASN A 114 -24.10 -19.78 -36.77
N LYS A 115 -23.01 -19.79 -37.53
CA LYS A 115 -23.07 -19.79 -39.01
C LYS A 115 -23.70 -21.06 -39.60
N ARG A 116 -23.61 -22.20 -38.91
CA ARG A 116 -24.24 -23.46 -39.32
C ARG A 116 -25.74 -23.50 -39.05
N ASN A 117 -26.24 -22.77 -38.05
CA ASN A 117 -27.66 -22.71 -37.71
C ASN A 117 -28.44 -21.67 -38.54
N SER A 118 -27.74 -20.82 -39.31
CA SER A 118 -28.33 -19.80 -40.17
C SER A 118 -28.41 -20.21 -41.67
N LEU A 119 -28.11 -21.47 -41.98
CA LEU A 119 -28.23 -22.11 -43.30
C LEU A 119 -29.27 -23.23 -43.21
#